data_AF-F4HIM0-F1
#
_entry.id   AF-F4HIM0-F1
#
_cell.length_a   1.000
_cell.length_b   1.000
_cell.length_c   1.000
_cell.angle_alpha   90.00
_cell.angle_beta   90.00
_cell.angle_gamma   90.00
#
_symmetry.space_group_name_H-M   'P 1'
#
loop_
_entity.id
_entity.type
_entity.pdbx_description
1 polymer ?
#
loop_
_entity_poly.entity_id
_entity_poly.type
_entity_poly.pdbx_seq_one_letter_code
_entity_poly.pdbx_strand_id
1 'polypeptide(L)'
;MPTTEELIARINKILDDISIDIPGLFENFDIPKIFFTLKTQMESLRELEEELERRVGELGPTPIYKEKKSKDPHLSWIYRKRHYRVLTLERLRSAITAHKIALAILNSNYILKKGKSEITPESLKKSDLGKVRAVERDVRLGRVEILPYLAYSGDVLKLLGQRGLEVRESFKMIKGKLREEGVVRKERYRIEVEYWEDGKLKKEKLDLPVDTDIEGELRKRFGKRFRWRILTYIKTMGVLINNHYTVDNLALAYSTYDSKRGAEFLALDLFRYYFLTSEKERETTSLYPGLRTCIDCQYSLFDIPFKKRSDFKVGFGSLLLIRKCEIERMLSKRRSDITRLPNYVLGGVILYGISPFNEEEVSELLGIDVEELKEGIKKFVVSGLHKVIFPESEKFEKFMPKSEKAKKFLELLQR
;
A
#
# COMPACT_ATOMS: atom_id res chain seq x y z
N MET A 1 26.45 26.85 -18.21
CA MET A 1 25.32 26.04 -17.72
C MET A 1 24.69 25.34 -18.91
N PRO A 2 24.39 24.03 -18.86
CA PRO A 2 23.78 23.34 -19.99
C PRO A 2 22.38 23.89 -20.26
N THR A 3 21.95 23.92 -21.52
CA THR A 3 20.57 24.34 -21.86
C THR A 3 19.53 23.32 -21.37
N THR A 4 18.25 23.71 -21.24
CA THR A 4 17.19 22.75 -20.85
C THR A 4 17.07 21.59 -21.84
N GLU A 5 17.33 21.84 -23.13
CA GLU A 5 17.29 20.79 -24.15
C GLU A 5 18.50 19.82 -24.04
N GLU A 6 19.69 20.33 -23.69
CA GLU A 6 20.84 19.49 -23.35
C GLU A 6 20.58 18.61 -22.12
N LEU A 7 19.93 19.18 -21.09
CA LEU A 7 19.53 18.41 -19.91
C LEU A 7 18.55 17.28 -20.29
N ILE A 8 17.55 17.56 -21.13
CA ILE A 8 16.62 16.53 -21.62
C ILE A 8 17.35 15.45 -22.43
N ALA A 9 18.25 15.84 -23.33
CA ALA A 9 19.05 14.89 -24.10
C ALA A 9 19.89 13.99 -23.19
N ARG A 10 20.50 14.56 -22.14
CA ARG A 10 21.24 13.83 -21.10
C ARG A 10 20.32 12.87 -20.34
N ILE A 11 19.14 13.32 -19.91
CA ILE A 11 18.15 12.48 -19.20
C ILE A 11 17.74 11.29 -20.06
N ASN A 12 17.36 11.53 -21.32
CA ASN A 12 16.93 10.47 -22.22
C ASN A 12 18.04 9.45 -22.48
N LYS A 13 19.28 9.91 -22.66
CA LYS A 13 20.43 9.01 -22.78
C LYS A 13 20.58 8.13 -21.53
N ILE A 14 20.56 8.71 -20.34
CA ILE A 14 20.67 7.95 -19.07
C ILE A 14 19.54 6.92 -18.94
N LEU A 15 18.30 7.29 -19.27
CA LEU A 15 17.16 6.39 -19.21
C LEU A 15 17.26 5.25 -20.24
N ASP A 16 17.80 5.52 -21.43
CA ASP A 16 18.06 4.51 -22.45
C ASP A 16 19.20 3.57 -22.03
N ASP A 17 20.28 4.09 -21.45
CA ASP A 17 21.38 3.30 -20.89
C ASP A 17 20.87 2.36 -19.78
N ILE A 18 20.03 2.88 -18.86
CA ILE A 18 19.35 2.05 -17.84
C ILE A 18 18.51 0.94 -18.49
N SER A 19 17.79 1.25 -19.56
CA SER A 19 16.97 0.26 -20.28
C SER A 19 17.80 -0.88 -20.87
N ILE A 20 19.06 -0.62 -21.24
CA ILE A 20 19.98 -1.60 -21.82
C ILE A 20 20.64 -2.44 -20.73
N ASP A 21 21.03 -1.82 -19.62
CA ASP A 21 21.78 -2.49 -18.54
C ASP A 21 20.90 -3.32 -17.62
N ILE A 22 19.60 -2.97 -17.49
CA ILE A 22 18.73 -3.57 -16.48
C ILE A 22 18.51 -5.09 -16.61
N PRO A 23 18.39 -5.71 -17.82
CA PRO A 23 18.21 -7.15 -17.90
C PRO A 23 19.38 -7.92 -17.28
N GLY A 24 20.61 -7.48 -17.54
CA GLY A 24 21.83 -8.09 -16.98
C GLY A 24 21.97 -7.92 -15.46
N LEU A 25 21.27 -6.97 -14.85
CA LEU A 25 21.28 -6.76 -13.40
C LEU A 25 20.63 -7.93 -12.65
N PHE A 26 19.61 -8.57 -13.25
CA PHE A 26 18.81 -9.61 -12.59
C PHE A 26 19.24 -11.05 -12.91
N GLU A 27 20.16 -11.26 -13.86
CA GLU A 27 20.59 -12.61 -14.30
C GLU A 27 21.17 -13.47 -13.17
N ASN A 28 22.06 -12.89 -12.35
CA ASN A 28 22.71 -13.60 -11.24
C ASN A 28 22.01 -13.39 -9.88
N PHE A 29 20.93 -12.60 -9.86
CA PHE A 29 20.14 -12.27 -8.68
C PHE A 29 20.94 -11.89 -7.42
N ASP A 30 22.03 -11.16 -7.61
CA ASP A 30 22.90 -10.66 -6.53
C ASP A 30 22.21 -9.49 -5.80
N ILE A 31 21.54 -9.80 -4.69
CA ILE A 31 20.71 -8.84 -3.94
C ILE A 31 21.51 -7.59 -3.50
N PRO A 32 22.70 -7.68 -2.86
CA PRO A 32 23.52 -6.50 -2.57
C PRO A 32 23.82 -5.65 -3.80
N LYS A 33 24.18 -6.26 -4.93
CA LYS A 33 24.48 -5.54 -6.17
C LYS A 33 23.22 -4.88 -6.75
N ILE A 34 22.09 -5.57 -6.77
CA ILE A 34 20.80 -5.02 -7.23
C ILE A 34 20.43 -3.80 -6.38
N PHE A 35 20.48 -3.92 -5.04
CA PHE A 35 20.22 -2.82 -4.12
C PHE A 35 21.09 -1.60 -4.42
N PHE A 36 22.40 -1.80 -4.52
CA PHE A 36 23.35 -0.73 -4.75
C PHE A 36 23.10 -0.02 -6.08
N THR A 37 22.91 -0.78 -7.16
CA THR A 37 22.68 -0.24 -8.50
C THR A 37 21.38 0.56 -8.56
N LEU A 38 20.27 -0.02 -8.10
CA LEU A 38 18.97 0.63 -8.15
C LEU A 38 18.91 1.89 -7.28
N LYS A 39 19.55 1.86 -6.10
CA LYS A 39 19.67 3.04 -5.24
C LYS A 39 20.46 4.15 -5.92
N THR A 40 21.64 3.85 -6.44
CA THR A 40 22.51 4.83 -7.10
C THR A 40 21.82 5.45 -8.31
N GLN A 41 21.13 4.63 -9.12
CA GLN A 41 20.32 5.10 -10.24
C GLN A 41 19.19 6.01 -9.76
N MET A 42 18.42 5.59 -8.74
CA MET A 42 17.32 6.40 -8.20
C MET A 42 17.79 7.77 -7.66
N GLU A 43 18.92 7.82 -6.96
CA GLU A 43 19.50 9.07 -6.47
C GLU A 43 19.87 10.00 -7.63
N SER A 44 20.56 9.49 -8.65
CA SER A 44 20.89 10.28 -9.83
C SER A 44 19.65 10.76 -10.60
N LEU A 45 18.63 9.92 -10.74
CA LEU A 45 17.38 10.30 -11.42
C LEU A 45 16.61 11.37 -10.64
N ARG A 46 16.64 11.34 -9.30
CA ARG A 46 16.02 12.37 -8.45
C ARG A 46 16.69 13.73 -8.59
N GLU A 47 18.02 13.77 -8.63
CA GLU A 47 18.76 15.01 -8.88
C GLU A 47 18.37 15.64 -10.23
N LEU A 48 18.23 14.79 -11.27
CA LEU A 48 17.77 15.22 -12.59
C LEU A 48 16.31 15.68 -12.59
N GLU A 49 15.45 15.07 -11.76
CA GLU A 49 14.04 15.46 -11.61
C GLU A 49 13.94 16.87 -11.03
N GLU A 50 14.63 17.09 -9.91
CA GLU A 50 14.67 18.39 -9.24
C GLU A 50 15.28 19.48 -10.14
N GLU A 51 16.32 19.16 -10.92
CA GLU A 51 16.90 20.09 -11.88
C GLU A 51 15.93 20.41 -13.04
N LEU A 52 15.27 19.40 -13.61
CA LEU A 52 14.34 19.60 -14.71
C LEU A 52 13.07 20.33 -14.25
N GLU A 53 12.50 19.97 -13.10
CA GLU A 53 11.32 20.61 -12.53
C GLU A 53 11.57 22.09 -12.25
N ARG A 54 12.73 22.45 -11.68
CA ARG A 54 13.14 23.85 -11.50
C ARG A 54 13.20 24.64 -12.81
N ARG A 55 13.63 24.02 -13.91
CA ARG A 55 13.74 24.65 -15.24
C ARG A 55 12.42 24.69 -16.00
N VAL A 56 11.50 23.78 -15.71
CA VAL A 56 10.17 23.72 -16.32
C VAL A 56 9.20 24.68 -15.60
N GLY A 57 9.37 24.90 -14.30
CA GLY A 57 8.54 25.79 -13.47
C GLY A 57 7.18 25.18 -13.12
N GLU A 58 6.39 25.88 -12.30
CA GLU A 58 4.99 25.51 -12.05
C GLU A 58 4.19 25.55 -13.35
N LEU A 59 3.51 24.44 -13.64
CA LEU A 59 2.75 24.25 -14.86
C LEU A 59 1.64 25.31 -14.97
N GLY A 60 1.88 26.38 -15.74
CA GLY A 60 0.80 27.25 -16.22
C GLY A 60 -0.26 26.43 -16.99
N PRO A 61 -1.46 26.96 -17.23
CA PRO A 61 -2.60 26.18 -17.73
C PRO A 61 -2.24 25.32 -18.95
N THR A 62 -2.78 24.10 -18.97
CA THR A 62 -2.73 23.15 -20.07
C THR A 62 -3.16 23.87 -21.36
N PRO A 63 -2.47 23.69 -22.50
CA PRO A 63 -2.89 24.35 -23.72
C PRO A 63 -4.30 23.86 -24.08
N ILE A 64 -5.26 24.78 -24.04
CA ILE A 64 -6.59 24.60 -24.64
C ILE A 64 -6.34 24.16 -26.08
N TYR A 65 -6.90 23.03 -26.47
CA TYR A 65 -6.87 22.52 -27.85
C TYR A 65 -7.61 23.54 -28.74
N LYS A 66 -6.93 24.61 -29.16
CA LYS A 66 -7.51 25.64 -30.03
C LYS A 66 -7.62 25.11 -31.46
N GLU A 67 -8.69 25.56 -32.11
CA GLU A 67 -9.17 25.13 -33.41
C GLU A 67 -8.10 25.10 -34.51
N LYS A 68 -8.26 24.17 -35.45
CA LYS A 68 -7.34 23.83 -36.56
C LYS A 68 -6.95 24.99 -37.50
N LYS A 69 -7.45 26.21 -37.33
CA LYS A 69 -7.38 27.29 -38.34
C LYS A 69 -6.39 28.44 -38.08
N SER A 70 -5.61 28.45 -37.00
CA SER A 70 -4.48 29.40 -36.86
C SER A 70 -3.27 28.76 -36.19
N LYS A 71 -2.41 28.12 -36.99
CA LYS A 71 -1.11 27.61 -36.51
C LYS A 71 -0.02 28.62 -36.86
N ASP A 72 0.24 29.54 -35.94
CA ASP A 72 1.53 30.22 -35.92
C ASP A 72 2.64 29.17 -35.70
N PRO A 73 3.60 29.01 -36.63
CA PRO A 73 4.69 28.04 -36.52
C PRO A 73 5.56 28.23 -35.27
N HIS A 74 5.75 29.48 -34.82
CA HIS A 74 6.58 29.81 -33.67
C HIS A 74 5.88 29.39 -32.37
N LEU A 75 4.58 29.67 -32.24
CA LEU A 75 3.78 29.19 -31.11
C LEU A 75 3.71 27.66 -31.08
N SER A 76 3.50 27.02 -32.23
CA SER A 76 3.51 25.55 -32.36
C SER A 76 4.84 24.94 -31.88
N TRP A 77 5.97 25.56 -32.22
CA TRP A 77 7.29 25.12 -31.76
C TRP A 77 7.48 25.27 -30.25
N ILE A 78 7.05 26.40 -29.66
CA ILE A 78 7.09 26.61 -28.20
C ILE A 78 6.25 25.55 -27.47
N TYR A 79 5.04 25.27 -27.96
CA TYR A 79 4.17 24.25 -27.37
C TYR A 79 4.77 22.84 -27.46
N ARG A 80 5.39 22.48 -28.59
CA ARG A 80 6.09 21.19 -28.74
C ARG A 80 7.24 21.05 -27.76
N LYS A 81 8.07 22.08 -27.60
CA LYS A 81 9.17 22.08 -26.62
C LYS A 81 8.66 21.90 -25.20
N ARG A 82 7.60 22.62 -24.84
CA ARG A 82 6.96 22.49 -23.53
C ARG A 82 6.41 21.08 -23.32
N HIS A 83 5.71 20.53 -24.30
CA HIS A 83 5.18 19.18 -24.24
C HIS A 83 6.28 18.13 -24.06
N TYR A 84 7.38 18.25 -24.81
CA TYR A 84 8.51 17.33 -24.71
C TYR A 84 9.21 17.37 -23.34
N ARG A 85 9.34 18.56 -22.74
CA ARG A 85 9.82 18.74 -21.37
C ARG A 85 8.94 18.01 -20.35
N VAL A 86 7.61 18.18 -20.46
CA VAL A 86 6.64 17.51 -19.59
C VAL A 86 6.71 15.99 -19.76
N LEU A 87 6.75 15.48 -21.00
CA LEU A 87 6.90 14.05 -21.26
C LEU A 87 8.18 13.47 -20.66
N THR A 88 9.29 14.21 -20.75
CA THR A 88 10.56 13.80 -20.14
C THR A 88 10.45 13.73 -18.62
N LEU A 89 9.78 14.70 -18.00
CA LEU A 89 9.54 14.71 -16.55
C LEU A 89 8.61 13.55 -16.12
N GLU A 90 7.55 13.28 -16.88
CA GLU A 90 6.65 12.13 -16.65
C GLU A 90 7.40 10.79 -16.76
N ARG A 91 8.25 10.64 -17.78
CA ARG A 91 9.11 9.46 -17.97
C ARG A 91 10.05 9.27 -16.78
N LEU A 92 10.67 10.36 -16.32
CA LEU A 92 11.57 10.36 -15.18
C LEU A 92 10.86 9.98 -13.87
N ARG A 93 9.68 10.54 -13.61
CA ARG A 93 8.82 10.18 -12.45
C ARG A 93 8.41 8.71 -12.47
N SER A 94 8.08 8.20 -13.66
CA SER A 94 7.78 6.79 -13.88
C SER A 94 8.99 5.89 -13.55
N ALA A 95 10.17 6.25 -14.05
CA ALA A 95 11.43 5.57 -13.77
C ALA A 95 11.77 5.57 -12.26
N ILE A 96 11.72 6.73 -11.61
CA ILE A 96 11.98 6.87 -10.17
C ILE A 96 10.99 6.00 -9.37
N THR A 97 9.72 5.98 -9.78
CA THR A 97 8.70 5.15 -9.12
C THR A 97 9.00 3.65 -9.26
N ALA A 98 9.46 3.19 -10.43
CA ALA A 98 9.91 1.81 -10.64
C ALA A 98 11.03 1.42 -9.66
N HIS A 99 12.04 2.28 -9.51
CA HIS A 99 13.14 2.05 -8.56
C HIS A 99 12.66 2.04 -7.10
N LYS A 100 11.77 2.96 -6.73
CA LYS A 100 11.17 2.99 -5.37
C LYS A 100 10.44 1.69 -5.06
N ILE A 101 9.63 1.19 -6.00
CA ILE A 101 8.91 -0.09 -5.84
C ILE A 101 9.93 -1.23 -5.65
N ALA A 102 10.95 -1.29 -6.51
CA ALA A 102 11.95 -2.34 -6.46
C ALA A 102 12.71 -2.35 -5.12
N LEU A 103 13.19 -1.19 -4.67
CA LEU A 103 13.88 -1.06 -3.39
C LEU A 103 12.97 -1.38 -2.20
N ALA A 104 11.69 -0.99 -2.25
CA ALA A 104 10.73 -1.30 -1.20
C ALA A 104 10.46 -2.81 -1.09
N ILE A 105 10.31 -3.50 -2.23
CA ILE A 105 10.18 -4.97 -2.27
C ILE A 105 11.44 -5.61 -1.70
N LEU A 106 12.63 -5.22 -2.15
CA LEU A 106 13.88 -5.79 -1.65
C LEU A 106 14.05 -5.57 -0.14
N ASN A 107 13.75 -4.37 0.36
CA ASN A 107 13.81 -4.06 1.80
C ASN A 107 12.82 -4.86 2.63
N SER A 108 11.67 -5.18 2.06
CA SER A 108 10.64 -5.95 2.74
C SER A 108 10.91 -7.45 2.76
N ASN A 109 11.84 -7.94 1.94
CA ASN A 109 12.15 -9.36 1.81
C ASN A 109 13.57 -9.73 2.28
N TYR A 110 14.49 -8.77 2.34
CA TYR A 110 15.89 -9.02 2.67
C TYR A 110 16.43 -8.08 3.75
N ILE A 111 17.41 -8.57 4.49
CA ILE A 111 18.24 -7.82 5.43
C ILE A 111 19.68 -7.92 4.95
N LEU A 112 20.35 -6.77 4.80
CA LEU A 112 21.76 -6.72 4.45
C LEU A 112 22.61 -6.84 5.71
N LYS A 113 23.58 -7.76 5.69
CA LYS A 113 24.51 -7.99 6.80
C LYS A 113 25.95 -7.87 6.33
N LYS A 114 26.75 -7.09 7.06
CA LYS A 114 28.21 -7.05 6.92
C LYS A 114 28.80 -7.81 8.10
N GLY A 115 29.22 -9.06 7.87
CA GLY A 115 29.58 -9.97 8.96
C GLY A 115 28.37 -10.31 9.85
N LYS A 116 28.40 -9.86 11.11
CA LYS A 116 27.32 -10.05 12.10
C LYS A 116 26.37 -8.84 12.24
N SER A 117 26.79 -7.65 11.81
CA SER A 117 25.99 -6.42 11.95
C SER A 117 25.06 -6.22 10.77
N GLU A 118 23.83 -5.81 11.06
CA GLU A 118 22.87 -5.34 10.06
C GLU A 118 23.27 -3.95 9.57
N ILE A 119 23.16 -3.76 8.26
CA ILE A 119 23.45 -2.48 7.60
C ILE A 119 22.22 -2.03 6.84
N THR A 120 22.02 -0.71 6.77
CA THR A 120 20.93 -0.16 5.97
C THR A 120 21.37 -0.01 4.51
N PRO A 121 20.45 -0.07 3.53
CA PRO A 121 20.77 0.17 2.13
C PRO A 121 21.44 1.54 1.89
N GLU A 122 21.13 2.53 2.71
CA GLU A 122 21.71 3.89 2.63
C GLU A 122 23.21 3.87 2.90
N SER A 123 23.68 2.95 3.74
CA SER A 123 25.10 2.82 4.10
C SER A 123 25.94 1.99 3.13
N LEU A 124 25.31 1.31 2.15
CA LEU A 124 25.98 0.41 1.23
C LEU A 124 26.87 1.17 0.22
N LYS A 125 28.16 0.82 0.19
CA LYS A 125 29.15 1.38 -0.75
C LYS A 125 29.60 0.34 -1.77
N LYS A 126 30.07 0.78 -2.94
CA LYS A 126 30.58 -0.10 -4.01
C LYS A 126 31.70 -1.05 -3.52
N SER A 127 32.56 -0.58 -2.63
CA SER A 127 33.66 -1.36 -2.04
C SER A 127 33.20 -2.47 -1.09
N ASP A 128 31.94 -2.43 -0.64
CA ASP A 128 31.39 -3.38 0.33
C ASP A 128 30.62 -4.53 -0.31
N LEU A 129 30.35 -4.49 -1.63
CA LEU A 129 29.53 -5.49 -2.33
C LEU A 129 30.03 -6.93 -2.13
N GLY A 130 31.34 -7.16 -2.13
CA GLY A 130 31.92 -8.49 -1.89
C GLY A 130 31.93 -8.94 -0.42
N LYS A 131 31.57 -8.07 0.53
CA LYS A 131 31.62 -8.33 1.98
C LYS A 131 30.23 -8.38 2.63
N VAL A 132 29.20 -7.99 1.89
CA VAL A 132 27.82 -7.91 2.36
C VAL A 132 27.06 -9.12 1.86
N ARG A 133 26.31 -9.75 2.74
CA ARG A 133 25.37 -10.83 2.40
C ARG A 133 23.94 -10.37 2.61
N ALA A 134 23.03 -10.84 1.77
CA ALA A 134 21.60 -10.69 2.00
C ALA A 134 21.07 -11.94 2.73
N VAL A 135 20.26 -11.71 3.75
CA VAL A 135 19.53 -12.76 4.48
C VAL A 135 18.05 -12.49 4.27
N GLU A 136 17.29 -13.50 3.89
CA GLU A 136 15.84 -13.38 3.74
C GLU A 136 15.15 -13.12 5.08
N ARG A 137 14.08 -12.35 5.05
CA ARG A 137 13.19 -12.16 6.20
C ARG A 137 12.23 -13.34 6.33
N ASP A 138 11.83 -13.62 7.56
CA ASP A 138 10.83 -14.66 7.86
C ASP A 138 9.49 -14.37 7.16
N VAL A 139 9.10 -13.09 7.13
CA VAL A 139 7.91 -12.62 6.43
C VAL A 139 8.30 -11.93 5.14
N ARG A 140 7.76 -12.42 4.03
CA ARG A 140 7.98 -11.89 2.68
C ARG A 140 6.78 -11.04 2.25
N LEU A 141 7.03 -9.78 1.87
CA LEU A 141 6.00 -8.86 1.41
C LEU A 141 6.25 -8.42 -0.03
N GLY A 142 5.24 -8.61 -0.87
CA GLY A 142 5.39 -8.41 -2.32
C GLY A 142 6.25 -9.50 -2.96
N ARG A 143 6.19 -9.54 -4.29
CA ARG A 143 6.86 -10.55 -5.11
C ARG A 143 8.20 -10.04 -5.60
N VAL A 144 9.26 -10.83 -5.51
CA VAL A 144 10.61 -10.42 -5.96
C VAL A 144 10.78 -10.73 -7.46
N GLU A 145 10.01 -11.68 -7.97
CA GLU A 145 10.01 -12.15 -9.35
C GLU A 145 9.46 -11.11 -10.32
N ILE A 146 8.72 -10.10 -9.84
CA ILE A 146 8.25 -9.01 -10.70
C ILE A 146 9.33 -7.95 -10.96
N LEU A 147 10.42 -7.95 -10.18
CA LEU A 147 11.44 -6.90 -10.24
C LEU A 147 12.03 -6.70 -11.64
N PRO A 148 12.33 -7.75 -12.44
CA PRO A 148 12.88 -7.56 -13.79
C PRO A 148 11.91 -6.89 -14.78
N TYR A 149 10.61 -6.83 -14.45
CA TYR A 149 9.56 -6.36 -15.37
C TYR A 149 9.04 -4.95 -15.06
N LEU A 150 9.63 -4.26 -14.08
CA LEU A 150 9.34 -2.85 -13.79
C LEU A 150 9.90 -1.93 -14.87
N ALA A 151 9.28 -0.75 -15.07
CA ALA A 151 9.70 0.21 -16.08
C ALA A 151 10.82 1.13 -15.57
N TYR A 152 12.02 0.60 -15.36
CA TYR A 152 13.16 1.36 -14.83
C TYR A 152 13.58 2.55 -15.70
N SER A 153 13.34 2.51 -17.02
CA SER A 153 13.54 3.63 -17.95
C SER A 153 12.32 4.55 -18.11
N GLY A 154 11.22 4.25 -17.42
CA GLY A 154 9.98 5.02 -17.42
C GLY A 154 9.02 4.74 -18.59
N ASP A 155 9.47 4.03 -19.63
CA ASP A 155 8.71 3.84 -20.88
C ASP A 155 7.73 2.64 -20.83
N VAL A 156 6.71 2.73 -19.98
CA VAL A 156 5.70 1.66 -19.82
C VAL A 156 5.08 1.25 -21.16
N LEU A 157 4.68 2.21 -21.99
CA LEU A 157 4.02 1.93 -23.27
C LEU A 157 4.96 1.32 -24.32
N LYS A 158 6.24 1.69 -24.32
CA LYS A 158 7.25 1.11 -25.20
C LYS A 158 7.47 -0.36 -24.84
N LEU A 159 7.65 -0.64 -23.55
CA LEU A 159 7.80 -2.01 -23.03
C LEU A 159 6.55 -2.84 -23.35
N LEU A 160 5.36 -2.29 -23.12
CA LEU A 160 4.10 -2.95 -23.45
C LEU A 160 3.92 -3.22 -24.96
N GLY A 161 4.40 -2.29 -25.80
CA GLY A 161 4.42 -2.41 -27.25
C GLY A 161 5.30 -3.56 -27.76
N GLN A 162 6.26 -4.01 -26.96
CA GLN A 162 7.11 -5.17 -27.24
C GLN A 162 6.49 -6.50 -26.76
N ARG A 163 5.37 -6.46 -26.02
CA ARG A 163 4.68 -7.65 -25.50
C ARG A 163 3.51 -8.08 -26.38
N GLY A 164 3.13 -9.35 -26.26
CA GLY A 164 2.00 -9.97 -26.97
C GLY A 164 0.63 -9.48 -26.47
N LEU A 165 -0.43 -9.85 -27.21
CA LEU A 165 -1.81 -9.40 -26.96
C LEU A 165 -2.29 -9.73 -25.54
N GLU A 166 -2.04 -10.95 -25.06
CA GLU A 166 -2.47 -11.40 -23.72
C GLU A 166 -1.92 -10.51 -22.61
N VAL A 167 -0.64 -10.13 -22.67
CA VAL A 167 -0.01 -9.25 -21.69
C VAL A 167 -0.65 -7.86 -21.72
N ARG A 168 -1.01 -7.35 -22.91
CA ARG A 168 -1.67 -6.04 -23.06
C ARG A 168 -3.08 -6.03 -22.51
N GLU A 169 -3.83 -7.11 -22.68
CA GLU A 169 -5.17 -7.27 -22.10
C GLU A 169 -5.09 -7.39 -20.58
N SER A 170 -4.18 -8.22 -20.08
CA SER A 170 -3.90 -8.37 -18.65
C SER A 170 -3.48 -7.04 -18.01
N PHE A 171 -2.59 -6.28 -18.66
CA PHE A 171 -2.20 -4.93 -18.23
C PHE A 171 -3.42 -4.01 -18.09
N LYS A 172 -4.29 -3.94 -19.11
CA LYS A 172 -5.51 -3.11 -19.07
C LYS A 172 -6.44 -3.52 -17.93
N MET A 173 -6.61 -4.83 -17.73
CA MET A 173 -7.44 -5.37 -16.66
C MET A 173 -6.88 -4.99 -15.28
N ILE A 174 -5.60 -5.24 -15.02
CA ILE A 174 -4.94 -4.92 -13.74
C ILE A 174 -4.99 -3.41 -13.48
N LYS A 175 -4.61 -2.61 -14.48
CA LYS A 175 -4.66 -1.14 -14.40
C LYS A 175 -6.07 -0.63 -14.10
N GLY A 176 -7.09 -1.20 -14.74
CA GLY A 176 -8.50 -0.87 -14.47
C GLY A 176 -8.89 -1.16 -13.02
N LYS A 177 -8.48 -2.31 -12.47
CA LYS A 177 -8.76 -2.70 -11.07
C LYS A 177 -8.03 -1.84 -10.04
N LEU A 178 -6.80 -1.42 -10.33
CA LEU A 178 -6.03 -0.54 -9.45
C LEU A 178 -6.53 0.92 -9.45
N ARG A 179 -7.13 1.36 -10.57
CA ARG A 179 -7.74 2.70 -10.72
C ARG A 179 -9.22 2.74 -10.35
N GLU A 180 -9.82 1.60 -10.04
CA GLU A 180 -11.20 1.55 -9.59
C GLU A 180 -11.35 2.46 -8.36
N GLU A 181 -12.22 3.46 -8.47
CA GLU A 181 -12.67 4.19 -7.30
C GLU A 181 -13.52 3.22 -6.48
N GLY A 182 -12.99 2.81 -5.34
CA GLY A 182 -13.73 2.01 -4.37
C GLY A 182 -15.05 2.69 -4.04
N VAL A 183 -16.08 1.87 -3.78
CA VAL A 183 -17.43 2.39 -3.52
C VAL A 183 -17.37 3.24 -2.25
N VAL A 184 -17.58 4.55 -2.42
CA VAL A 184 -17.49 5.55 -1.36
C VAL A 184 -18.44 5.20 -0.22
N ARG A 185 -17.88 4.96 0.97
CA ARG A 185 -18.67 4.74 2.18
C ARG A 185 -18.81 6.08 2.91
N LYS A 186 -20.01 6.35 3.44
CA LYS A 186 -20.21 7.45 4.37
C LYS A 186 -19.63 7.01 5.71
N GLU A 187 -18.51 7.60 6.13
CA GLU A 187 -17.84 7.20 7.36
C GLU A 187 -18.27 8.08 8.54
N ARG A 188 -18.34 9.41 8.34
CA ARG A 188 -18.67 10.36 9.40
C ARG A 188 -19.59 11.48 8.93
N TYR A 189 -20.33 12.04 9.87
CA TYR A 189 -20.97 13.33 9.76
C TYR A 189 -20.02 14.40 10.27
N ARG A 190 -19.76 15.42 9.45
CA ARG A 190 -19.26 16.69 9.96
C ARG A 190 -20.45 17.50 10.43
N ILE A 191 -20.53 17.72 11.73
CA ILE A 191 -21.63 18.37 12.43
C ILE A 191 -21.12 19.69 13.01
N GLU A 192 -21.93 20.73 12.89
CA GLU A 192 -21.73 21.96 13.64
C GLU A 192 -22.70 22.00 14.81
N VAL A 193 -22.18 22.23 16.01
CA VAL A 193 -22.95 22.29 17.25
C VAL A 193 -22.86 23.71 17.78
N GLU A 194 -24.01 24.32 18.01
CA GLU A 194 -24.17 25.59 18.70
C GLU A 194 -24.61 25.31 20.15
N TYR A 195 -23.84 25.78 21.13
CA TYR A 195 -24.12 25.55 22.55
C TYR A 195 -23.86 26.81 23.37
N TRP A 196 -24.49 26.87 24.55
CA TRP A 196 -24.31 27.96 25.50
C TRP A 196 -23.27 27.59 26.54
N GLU A 197 -22.23 28.42 26.65
CA GLU A 197 -21.19 28.29 27.67
C GLU A 197 -20.87 29.70 28.20
N ASP A 198 -20.89 29.88 29.52
CA ASP A 198 -20.62 31.16 30.19
C ASP A 198 -21.39 32.36 29.64
N GLY A 199 -22.68 32.17 29.34
CA GLY A 199 -23.56 33.23 28.83
C GLY A 199 -23.26 33.67 27.39
N LYS A 200 -22.42 32.94 26.65
CA LYS A 200 -22.14 33.18 25.22
C LYS A 200 -22.52 31.96 24.38
N LEU A 201 -23.04 32.21 23.19
CA LEU A 201 -23.29 31.17 22.19
C LEU A 201 -21.97 30.87 21.47
N LYS A 202 -21.50 29.62 21.56
CA LYS A 202 -20.32 29.12 20.85
C LYS A 202 -20.73 28.15 19.75
N LYS A 203 -19.88 28.01 18.72
CA LYS A 203 -20.05 27.04 17.63
C LYS A 203 -18.81 26.17 17.53
N GLU A 204 -19.00 24.86 17.41
CA GLU A 204 -17.92 23.90 17.30
C GLU A 204 -18.22 22.88 16.20
N LYS A 205 -17.19 22.46 15.47
CA LYS A 205 -17.31 21.45 14.40
C LYS A 205 -16.75 20.13 14.89
N LEU A 206 -17.56 19.08 14.78
CA LEU A 206 -17.24 17.74 15.22
C LEU A 206 -17.46 16.74 14.10
N ASP A 207 -16.59 15.75 14.02
CA ASP A 207 -16.74 14.63 13.09
C ASP A 207 -17.18 13.38 13.89
N LEU A 208 -18.44 12.95 13.72
CA LEU A 208 -19.01 11.78 14.40
C LEU A 208 -19.27 10.62 13.41
N PRO A 209 -19.00 9.35 13.77
CA PRO A 209 -19.28 8.20 12.90
C PRO A 209 -20.76 8.09 12.52
N VAL A 210 -21.06 7.53 11.34
CA VAL A 210 -22.43 7.42 10.85
C VAL A 210 -23.32 6.55 11.75
N ASP A 211 -22.73 5.54 12.39
CA ASP A 211 -23.46 4.55 13.19
C ASP A 211 -23.59 4.96 14.68
N THR A 212 -23.17 6.19 15.04
CA THR A 212 -23.21 6.68 16.43
C THR A 212 -24.53 7.37 16.75
N ASP A 213 -25.04 7.18 17.97
CA ASP A 213 -26.11 8.04 18.52
C ASP A 213 -25.56 9.46 18.71
N ILE A 214 -25.77 10.31 17.69
CA ILE A 214 -25.33 11.70 17.65
C ILE A 214 -25.86 12.46 18.86
N GLU A 215 -27.13 12.28 19.21
CA GLU A 215 -27.74 13.06 20.28
C GLU A 215 -27.22 12.65 21.65
N GLY A 216 -27.00 11.35 21.86
CA GLY A 216 -26.35 10.82 23.05
C GLY A 216 -24.92 11.34 23.25
N GLU A 217 -24.09 11.34 22.20
CA GLU A 217 -22.72 11.88 22.25
C GLU A 217 -22.69 13.40 22.49
N LEU A 218 -23.54 14.15 21.80
CA LEU A 218 -23.60 15.60 21.97
C LEU A 218 -24.11 16.00 23.36
N ARG A 219 -25.06 15.25 23.91
CA ARG A 219 -25.59 15.50 25.27
C ARG A 219 -24.57 15.22 26.36
N LYS A 220 -23.69 14.22 26.18
CA LYS A 220 -22.56 13.96 27.08
C LYS A 220 -21.54 15.10 27.08
N ARG A 221 -21.30 15.73 25.92
CA ARG A 221 -20.26 16.77 25.76
C ARG A 221 -20.77 18.19 26.08
N PHE A 222 -21.97 18.55 25.65
CA PHE A 222 -22.49 19.92 25.70
C PHE A 222 -23.72 20.08 26.61
N GLY A 223 -24.12 19.03 27.34
CA GLY A 223 -25.27 19.06 28.24
C GLY A 223 -26.61 19.07 27.51
N LYS A 224 -27.63 19.72 28.10
CA LYS A 224 -29.02 19.67 27.57
C LYS A 224 -29.38 20.80 26.59
N ARG A 225 -28.54 21.84 26.47
CA ARG A 225 -28.85 23.06 25.69
C ARG A 225 -27.87 23.23 24.54
N PHE A 226 -28.13 22.51 23.46
CA PHE A 226 -27.40 22.65 22.20
C PHE A 226 -28.36 22.56 21.01
N ARG A 227 -27.93 23.12 19.88
CA ARG A 227 -28.52 22.90 18.56
C ARG A 227 -27.43 22.38 17.65
N TRP A 228 -27.75 21.49 16.73
CA TRP A 228 -26.76 20.97 15.82
C TRP A 228 -27.30 20.80 14.41
N ARG A 229 -26.40 20.85 13.43
CA ARG A 229 -26.71 20.61 12.02
C ARG A 229 -25.61 19.81 11.34
N ILE A 230 -26.00 18.89 10.46
CA ILE A 230 -25.07 18.19 9.58
C ILE A 230 -24.61 19.20 8.52
N LEU A 231 -23.31 19.46 8.46
CA LEU A 231 -22.71 20.28 7.41
C LEU A 231 -22.46 19.44 6.16
N THR A 232 -21.76 18.33 6.32
CA THR A 232 -21.30 17.51 5.18
C THR A 232 -21.06 16.07 5.62
N TYR A 233 -21.24 15.13 4.69
CA TYR A 233 -20.78 13.77 4.86
C TYR A 233 -19.29 13.69 4.55
N ILE A 234 -18.51 13.15 5.48
CA ILE A 234 -17.14 12.76 5.20
C ILE A 234 -17.19 11.40 4.50
N LYS A 235 -16.84 11.45 3.22
CA LYS A 235 -16.75 10.32 2.31
C LYS A 235 -15.34 9.76 2.37
N THR A 236 -15.20 8.44 2.43
CA THR A 236 -13.91 7.80 2.17
C THR A 236 -13.54 7.96 0.70
N MET A 237 -12.31 8.40 0.42
CA MET A 237 -11.81 8.48 -0.95
C MET A 237 -11.64 7.07 -1.51
N GLY A 238 -12.21 6.78 -2.68
CA GLY A 238 -12.20 5.42 -3.24
C GLY A 238 -10.85 4.96 -3.79
N VAL A 239 -9.79 5.78 -3.86
CA VAL A 239 -8.59 5.43 -4.64
C VAL A 239 -7.59 4.58 -3.82
N LEU A 240 -7.33 3.33 -4.26
CA LEU A 240 -6.41 2.41 -3.57
C LEU A 240 -4.94 2.88 -3.61
N ILE A 241 -4.49 3.31 -4.79
CA ILE A 241 -3.13 3.80 -5.03
C ILE A 241 -3.23 5.19 -5.65
N ASN A 242 -2.91 6.22 -4.86
CA ASN A 242 -2.89 7.62 -5.30
C ASN A 242 -1.55 7.99 -5.99
N ASN A 243 -1.16 7.20 -6.99
CA ASN A 243 0.02 7.44 -7.83
C ASN A 243 -0.13 6.65 -9.14
N HIS A 244 -0.36 7.35 -10.27
CA HIS A 244 -0.58 6.69 -11.55
C HIS A 244 0.66 5.97 -12.09
N TYR A 245 1.87 6.43 -11.77
CA TYR A 245 3.11 5.75 -12.13
C TYR A 245 3.26 4.41 -11.40
N THR A 246 2.81 4.35 -10.14
CA THR A 246 2.82 3.11 -9.36
C THR A 246 1.84 2.11 -9.97
N VAL A 247 0.63 2.57 -10.29
CA VAL A 247 -0.36 1.74 -10.97
C VAL A 247 0.16 1.20 -12.29
N ASP A 248 0.77 2.05 -13.12
CA ASP A 248 1.26 1.66 -14.45
C ASP A 248 2.45 0.68 -14.35
N ASN A 249 3.36 0.88 -13.39
CA ASN A 249 4.47 -0.04 -13.13
C ASN A 249 4.00 -1.40 -12.61
N LEU A 250 3.11 -1.44 -11.63
CA LEU A 250 2.57 -2.69 -11.09
C LEU A 250 1.77 -3.44 -12.16
N ALA A 251 0.92 -2.74 -12.91
CA ALA A 251 0.18 -3.36 -14.00
C ALA A 251 1.11 -3.99 -15.03
N LEU A 252 2.17 -3.28 -15.46
CA LEU A 252 3.15 -3.81 -16.41
C LEU A 252 3.89 -5.02 -15.85
N ALA A 253 4.40 -4.92 -14.63
CA ALA A 253 5.26 -5.93 -14.05
C ALA A 253 4.50 -7.24 -13.82
N TYR A 254 3.31 -7.19 -13.20
CA TYR A 254 2.50 -8.38 -12.96
C TYR A 254 1.92 -8.96 -14.25
N SER A 255 1.50 -8.14 -15.23
CA SER A 255 1.00 -8.67 -16.51
C SER A 255 2.10 -9.35 -17.33
N THR A 256 3.34 -8.88 -17.19
CA THR A 256 4.49 -9.45 -17.91
C THR A 256 5.02 -10.70 -17.22
N TYR A 257 5.00 -10.73 -15.88
CA TYR A 257 5.38 -11.89 -15.09
C TYR A 257 4.45 -13.08 -15.36
N ASP A 258 3.14 -12.87 -15.32
CA ASP A 258 2.14 -13.88 -15.66
C ASP A 258 0.89 -13.22 -16.24
N SER A 259 0.66 -13.37 -17.56
CA SER A 259 -0.49 -12.76 -18.24
C SER A 259 -1.83 -13.29 -17.72
N LYS A 260 -1.88 -14.54 -17.23
CA LYS A 260 -3.11 -15.22 -16.81
C LYS A 260 -3.42 -14.98 -15.33
N ARG A 261 -2.41 -15.09 -14.46
CA ARG A 261 -2.57 -15.01 -12.99
C ARG A 261 -1.99 -13.74 -12.38
N GLY A 262 -1.39 -12.84 -13.15
CA GLY A 262 -0.76 -11.61 -12.64
C GLY A 262 -1.68 -10.77 -11.74
N ALA A 263 -2.98 -10.68 -12.08
CA ALA A 263 -3.95 -9.98 -11.25
C ALA A 263 -4.26 -10.68 -9.92
N GLU A 264 -4.29 -12.01 -9.91
CA GLU A 264 -4.47 -12.84 -8.72
C GLU A 264 -3.26 -12.69 -7.80
N PHE A 265 -2.04 -12.75 -8.35
CA PHE A 265 -0.81 -12.54 -7.61
C PHE A 265 -0.74 -11.16 -6.99
N LEU A 266 -1.00 -10.10 -7.76
CA LEU A 266 -1.02 -8.74 -7.22
C LEU A 266 -2.04 -8.57 -6.10
N ALA A 267 -3.26 -9.08 -6.30
CA ALA A 267 -4.31 -9.01 -5.29
C ALA A 267 -3.92 -9.73 -4.00
N LEU A 268 -3.32 -10.93 -4.12
CA LEU A 268 -2.83 -11.70 -2.97
C LEU A 268 -1.66 -11.01 -2.27
N ASP A 269 -0.71 -10.46 -3.02
CA ASP A 269 0.46 -9.77 -2.46
C ASP A 269 0.05 -8.50 -1.70
N LEU A 270 -0.93 -7.74 -2.21
CA LEU A 270 -1.53 -6.61 -1.49
C LEU A 270 -2.35 -7.07 -0.27
N PHE A 271 -3.15 -8.12 -0.40
CA PHE A 271 -3.94 -8.68 0.70
C PHE A 271 -3.02 -9.11 1.86
N ARG A 272 -1.96 -9.86 1.54
CA ARG A 272 -0.90 -10.26 2.48
C ARG A 272 -0.23 -9.06 3.10
N TYR A 273 0.17 -8.07 2.30
CA TYR A 273 0.77 -6.83 2.82
C TYR A 273 -0.12 -6.18 3.89
N TYR A 274 -1.42 -6.06 3.65
CA TYR A 274 -2.32 -5.49 4.65
C TYR A 274 -2.45 -6.37 5.88
N PHE A 275 -2.54 -7.69 5.78
CA PHE A 275 -2.68 -8.55 6.96
C PHE A 275 -1.39 -8.70 7.78
N LEU A 276 -0.24 -8.79 7.11
CA LEU A 276 1.04 -9.09 7.74
C LEU A 276 1.72 -7.86 8.36
N THR A 277 1.20 -6.66 8.09
CA THR A 277 1.73 -5.42 8.65
C THR A 277 0.71 -4.77 9.60
N SER A 278 1.20 -3.90 10.48
CA SER A 278 0.37 -3.00 11.28
C SER A 278 0.12 -1.66 10.58
N GLU A 279 -0.96 -0.95 10.96
CA GLU A 279 -1.24 0.40 10.41
C GLU A 279 -0.04 1.35 10.53
N LYS A 280 0.63 1.34 11.69
CA LYS A 280 1.84 2.14 11.93
C LYS A 280 3.01 1.76 11.01
N GLU A 281 3.21 0.47 10.74
CA GLU A 281 4.26 0.03 9.81
C GLU A 281 3.96 0.49 8.38
N ARG A 282 2.69 0.49 7.97
CA ARG A 282 2.29 0.96 6.63
C ARG A 282 2.42 2.47 6.47
N GLU A 283 2.28 3.23 7.55
CA GLU A 283 2.57 4.68 7.56
C GLU A 283 4.06 4.97 7.38
N THR A 284 4.94 4.21 8.05
CA THR A 284 6.38 4.44 8.02
C THR A 284 7.08 3.80 6.82
N THR A 285 6.58 2.66 6.36
CA THR A 285 7.25 1.81 5.36
C THR A 285 6.19 1.22 4.43
N SER A 286 5.69 2.05 3.51
CA SER A 286 4.76 1.58 2.49
C SER A 286 5.46 0.73 1.44
N LEU A 287 4.88 -0.44 1.11
CA LEU A 287 5.40 -1.33 0.08
C LEU A 287 5.36 -0.68 -1.32
N TYR A 288 4.31 0.09 -1.62
CA TYR A 288 4.15 0.78 -2.90
C TYR A 288 3.88 2.28 -2.71
N PRO A 289 4.47 3.18 -3.52
CA PRO A 289 4.23 4.61 -3.40
C PRO A 289 2.76 4.98 -3.63
N GLY A 290 2.19 5.79 -2.74
CA GLY A 290 0.79 6.23 -2.83
C GLY A 290 -0.25 5.16 -2.48
N LEU A 291 0.17 3.96 -2.06
CA LEU A 291 -0.74 2.94 -1.54
C LEU A 291 -1.37 3.39 -0.22
N ARG A 292 -2.67 3.17 -0.07
CA ARG A 292 -3.39 3.47 1.17
C ARG A 292 -2.85 2.70 2.37
N THR A 293 -2.78 3.36 3.52
CA THR A 293 -2.41 2.73 4.80
C THR A 293 -3.51 1.84 5.36
N CYS A 294 -4.78 2.12 5.04
CA CYS A 294 -5.91 1.32 5.49
C CYS A 294 -7.00 1.24 4.42
N ILE A 295 -7.68 0.10 4.37
CA ILE A 295 -8.81 -0.16 3.46
C ILE A 295 -10.10 0.11 4.23
N ASP A 296 -10.93 0.98 3.67
CA ASP A 296 -12.16 1.52 4.27
C ASP A 296 -13.35 1.47 3.29
N CYS A 297 -13.13 0.97 2.07
CA CYS A 297 -14.11 0.82 1.02
C CYS A 297 -13.86 -0.45 0.20
N GLN A 298 -14.82 -0.78 -0.67
CA GLN A 298 -14.79 -2.01 -1.45
C GLN A 298 -13.99 -1.83 -2.74
N TYR A 299 -13.02 -2.72 -2.95
CA TYR A 299 -12.21 -2.84 -4.17
C TYR A 299 -12.40 -4.22 -4.78
N SER A 300 -12.77 -4.27 -6.06
CA SER A 300 -13.00 -5.56 -6.72
C SER A 300 -11.70 -6.34 -6.97
N LEU A 301 -10.54 -5.69 -6.85
CA LEU A 301 -9.22 -6.34 -6.89
C LEU A 301 -9.09 -7.41 -5.80
N PHE A 302 -9.52 -7.11 -4.57
CA PHE A 302 -9.37 -8.03 -3.43
C PHE A 302 -10.28 -9.24 -3.48
N ASP A 303 -11.29 -9.24 -4.36
CA ASP A 303 -12.15 -10.39 -4.56
C ASP A 303 -11.51 -11.47 -5.43
N ILE A 304 -10.54 -11.10 -6.28
CA ILE A 304 -9.93 -12.00 -7.29
C ILE A 304 -9.40 -13.30 -6.68
N PRO A 305 -8.63 -13.29 -5.57
CA PRO A 305 -8.09 -14.52 -4.98
C PRO A 305 -9.17 -15.48 -4.45
N PHE A 306 -10.36 -14.96 -4.12
CA PHE A 306 -11.41 -15.72 -3.45
C PHE A 306 -12.55 -16.17 -4.37
N LYS A 307 -12.55 -15.77 -5.65
CA LYS A 307 -13.64 -16.04 -6.60
C LYS A 307 -14.03 -17.49 -6.76
N LYS A 308 -13.10 -18.43 -6.53
CA LYS A 308 -13.32 -19.87 -6.71
C LYS A 308 -13.92 -20.56 -5.48
N ARG A 309 -14.09 -19.84 -4.36
CA ARG A 309 -14.65 -20.42 -3.14
C ARG A 309 -16.17 -20.59 -3.26
N SER A 310 -16.71 -21.65 -2.66
CA SER A 310 -18.15 -21.93 -2.64
C SER A 310 -18.96 -20.89 -1.85
N ASP A 311 -18.34 -20.27 -0.85
CA ASP A 311 -18.93 -19.25 0.03
C ASP A 311 -18.70 -17.81 -0.46
N PHE A 312 -18.13 -17.63 -1.66
CA PHE A 312 -17.75 -16.33 -2.16
C PHE A 312 -18.96 -15.40 -2.38
N LYS A 313 -18.83 -14.17 -1.86
CA LYS A 313 -19.74 -13.05 -2.14
C LYS A 313 -18.92 -11.86 -2.64
N VAL A 314 -19.51 -11.05 -3.51
CA VAL A 314 -18.86 -9.83 -3.99
C VAL A 314 -18.52 -8.92 -2.80
N GLY A 315 -17.28 -8.43 -2.77
CA GLY A 315 -16.73 -7.63 -1.66
C GLY A 315 -16.09 -8.44 -0.54
N PHE A 316 -16.07 -9.78 -0.61
CA PHE A 316 -15.52 -10.64 0.43
C PHE A 316 -14.10 -10.24 0.85
N GLY A 317 -13.17 -10.08 -0.09
CA GLY A 317 -11.78 -9.76 0.25
C GLY A 317 -11.62 -8.36 0.86
N SER A 318 -12.37 -7.39 0.36
CA SER A 318 -12.37 -6.03 0.91
C SER A 318 -12.96 -5.97 2.32
N LEU A 319 -14.04 -6.71 2.58
CA LEU A 319 -14.67 -6.76 3.91
C LEU A 319 -13.72 -7.33 4.97
N LEU A 320 -12.92 -8.33 4.63
CA LEU A 320 -11.90 -8.86 5.52
C LEU A 320 -10.86 -7.78 5.88
N LEU A 321 -10.40 -7.02 4.89
CA LEU A 321 -9.43 -5.94 5.10
C LEU A 321 -9.99 -4.76 5.90
N ILE A 322 -11.25 -4.39 5.64
CA ILE A 322 -11.96 -3.34 6.41
C ILE A 322 -12.08 -3.76 7.88
N ARG A 323 -12.57 -4.97 8.14
CA ARG A 323 -12.69 -5.50 9.51
C ARG A 323 -11.33 -5.57 10.19
N LYS A 324 -10.27 -5.96 9.47
CA LYS A 324 -8.91 -5.97 9.98
C LYS A 324 -8.48 -4.57 10.45
N CYS A 325 -8.71 -3.54 9.64
CA CYS A 325 -8.44 -2.16 10.03
C CYS A 325 -9.26 -1.71 11.26
N GLU A 326 -10.54 -2.07 11.34
CA GLU A 326 -11.39 -1.76 12.49
C GLU A 326 -10.84 -2.38 13.78
N ILE A 327 -10.42 -3.65 13.71
CA ILE A 327 -9.84 -4.39 14.84
C ILE A 327 -8.47 -3.80 15.26
N GLU A 328 -7.62 -3.41 14.31
CA GLU A 328 -6.35 -2.74 14.63
C GLU A 328 -6.57 -1.45 15.43
N ARG A 329 -7.58 -0.65 15.06
CA ARG A 329 -7.94 0.56 15.81
C ARG A 329 -8.42 0.24 17.22
N MET A 330 -9.21 -0.83 17.39
CA MET A 330 -9.64 -1.29 18.73
C MET A 330 -8.44 -1.75 19.57
N LEU A 331 -7.48 -2.46 18.95
CA LEU A 331 -6.28 -2.98 19.61
C LEU A 331 -5.22 -1.93 19.92
N SER A 332 -5.19 -0.81 19.19
CA SER A 332 -4.21 0.27 19.38
C SER A 332 -4.14 0.77 20.83
N LYS A 333 -5.28 0.77 21.54
CA LYS A 333 -5.39 1.19 22.95
C LYS A 333 -5.09 0.08 23.97
N ARG A 334 -4.96 -1.17 23.53
CA ARG A 334 -4.81 -2.39 24.36
C ARG A 334 -3.56 -3.18 24.01
N ARG A 335 -2.57 -2.52 23.39
CA ARG A 335 -1.35 -3.19 22.89
C ARG A 335 -0.48 -3.79 24.00
N SER A 336 -0.58 -3.25 25.22
CA SER A 336 0.04 -3.82 26.42
C SER A 336 -0.31 -5.30 26.62
N ASP A 337 -1.55 -5.67 26.29
CA ASP A 337 -2.15 -6.97 26.61
C ASP A 337 -1.72 -8.08 25.63
N ILE A 338 -1.06 -7.68 24.54
CA ILE A 338 -0.58 -8.53 23.44
C ILE A 338 0.89 -8.25 23.08
N THR A 339 1.65 -7.67 24.01
CA THR A 339 3.04 -7.18 23.80
C THR A 339 4.04 -8.21 23.27
N ARG A 340 3.74 -9.52 23.37
CA ARG A 340 4.63 -10.60 22.91
C ARG A 340 4.25 -11.21 21.55
N LEU A 341 3.19 -10.71 20.89
CA LEU A 341 2.76 -11.21 19.58
C LEU A 341 3.35 -10.35 18.46
N PRO A 342 4.08 -10.94 17.50
CA PRO A 342 4.49 -10.24 16.30
C PRO A 342 3.27 -9.74 15.49
N ASN A 343 3.41 -8.59 14.84
CA ASN A 343 2.29 -7.97 14.10
C ASN A 343 1.75 -8.88 12.98
N TYR A 344 2.63 -9.62 12.30
CA TYR A 344 2.23 -10.53 11.23
C TYR A 344 1.41 -11.72 11.76
N VAL A 345 1.79 -12.29 12.92
CA VAL A 345 1.04 -13.34 13.60
C VAL A 345 -0.31 -12.81 14.06
N LEU A 346 -0.35 -11.60 14.63
CA LEU A 346 -1.59 -10.93 15.01
C LEU A 346 -2.52 -10.75 13.80
N GLY A 347 -1.97 -10.42 12.63
CA GLY A 347 -2.69 -10.41 11.36
C GLY A 347 -3.36 -11.74 11.05
N GLY A 348 -2.64 -12.86 11.19
CA GLY A 348 -3.20 -14.20 11.04
C GLY A 348 -4.30 -14.52 12.06
N VAL A 349 -4.11 -14.16 13.34
CA VAL A 349 -5.13 -14.32 14.38
C VAL A 349 -6.40 -13.52 14.06
N ILE A 350 -6.25 -12.29 13.56
CA ILE A 350 -7.37 -11.45 13.15
C ILE A 350 -8.10 -12.10 11.97
N LEU A 351 -7.38 -12.53 10.93
CA LEU A 351 -7.97 -13.19 9.78
C LEU A 351 -8.74 -14.45 10.18
N TYR A 352 -8.15 -15.26 11.06
CA TYR A 352 -8.79 -16.45 11.61
C TYR A 352 -10.11 -16.13 12.33
N GLY A 353 -10.14 -15.05 13.13
CA GLY A 353 -11.32 -14.66 13.90
C GLY A 353 -12.45 -14.04 13.08
N ILE A 354 -12.15 -13.33 11.98
CA ILE A 354 -13.18 -12.65 11.17
C ILE A 354 -13.67 -13.45 9.96
N SER A 355 -12.98 -14.52 9.60
CA SER A 355 -13.24 -15.32 8.40
C SER A 355 -13.72 -16.73 8.77
N PRO A 356 -14.34 -17.46 7.82
CA PRO A 356 -14.66 -18.88 8.03
C PRO A 356 -13.43 -19.80 8.02
N PHE A 357 -12.21 -19.27 7.83
CA PHE A 357 -11.03 -20.08 7.50
C PHE A 357 -10.46 -20.86 8.70
N ASN A 358 -10.02 -22.09 8.51
CA ASN A 358 -9.27 -22.82 9.54
C ASN A 358 -7.80 -22.35 9.63
N GLU A 359 -7.03 -22.92 10.56
CA GLU A 359 -5.63 -22.53 10.78
C GLU A 359 -4.77 -22.81 9.55
N GLU A 360 -5.01 -23.93 8.88
CA GLU A 360 -4.28 -24.35 7.70
C GLU A 360 -4.53 -23.40 6.52
N GLU A 361 -5.79 -23.01 6.27
CA GLU A 361 -6.19 -22.05 5.24
C GLU A 361 -5.58 -20.66 5.49
N VAL A 362 -5.58 -20.19 6.74
CA VAL A 362 -4.97 -18.89 7.09
C VAL A 362 -3.45 -18.93 6.92
N SER A 363 -2.82 -20.02 7.35
CA SER A 363 -1.39 -20.25 7.20
C SER A 363 -0.97 -20.25 5.72
N GLU A 364 -1.67 -20.99 4.86
CA GLU A 364 -1.39 -21.02 3.43
C GLU A 364 -1.62 -19.64 2.77
N LEU A 365 -2.75 -19.00 3.12
CA LEU A 365 -3.11 -17.72 2.54
C LEU A 365 -2.13 -16.61 2.91
N LEU A 366 -1.62 -16.58 4.14
CA LEU A 366 -0.69 -15.55 4.61
C LEU A 366 0.78 -15.94 4.52
N GLY A 367 1.10 -17.21 4.32
CA GLY A 367 2.47 -17.73 4.35
C GLY A 367 3.10 -17.68 5.75
N ILE A 368 2.30 -17.89 6.80
CA ILE A 368 2.76 -17.96 8.20
C ILE A 368 2.87 -19.44 8.58
N ASP A 369 3.87 -19.83 9.36
CA ASP A 369 3.96 -21.19 9.89
C ASP A 369 2.71 -21.56 10.70
N VAL A 370 2.14 -22.75 10.47
CA VAL A 370 0.88 -23.19 11.10
C VAL A 370 1.02 -23.27 12.62
N GLU A 371 2.16 -23.76 13.12
CA GLU A 371 2.37 -23.94 14.56
C GLU A 371 2.62 -22.61 15.25
N GLU A 372 3.36 -21.71 14.61
CA GLU A 372 3.48 -20.31 15.06
C GLU A 372 2.11 -19.62 15.13
N LEU A 373 1.27 -19.79 14.10
CA LEU A 373 -0.08 -19.24 14.08
C LEU A 373 -0.93 -19.80 15.23
N LYS A 374 -0.91 -21.12 15.45
CA LYS A 374 -1.64 -21.77 16.57
C LYS A 374 -1.16 -21.27 17.93
N GLU A 375 0.15 -21.08 18.11
CA GLU A 375 0.69 -20.49 19.34
C GLU A 375 0.23 -19.04 19.51
N GLY A 376 0.21 -18.29 18.41
CA GLY A 376 -0.31 -16.93 18.34
C GLY A 376 -1.76 -16.84 18.79
N ILE A 377 -2.61 -17.72 18.26
CA ILE A 377 -4.03 -17.82 18.63
C ILE A 377 -4.16 -18.16 20.12
N LYS A 378 -3.43 -19.16 20.64
CA LYS A 378 -3.46 -19.51 22.07
C LYS A 378 -3.11 -18.32 22.97
N LYS A 379 -2.03 -17.58 22.65
CA LYS A 379 -1.63 -16.38 23.41
C LYS A 379 -2.71 -15.30 23.38
N PHE A 380 -3.36 -15.10 22.23
CA PHE A 380 -4.44 -14.14 22.07
C PHE A 380 -5.72 -14.56 22.83
N VAL A 381 -5.98 -15.86 22.92
CA VAL A 381 -7.10 -16.40 23.72
C VAL A 381 -6.85 -16.18 25.21
N VAL A 382 -5.63 -16.45 25.68
CA VAL A 382 -5.21 -16.25 27.07
C VAL A 382 -5.33 -14.78 27.50
N SER A 383 -5.13 -13.81 26.60
CA SER A 383 -5.33 -12.39 26.94
C SER A 383 -6.80 -11.99 27.10
N GLY A 384 -7.76 -12.87 26.76
CA GLY A 384 -9.20 -12.60 26.87
C GLY A 384 -9.76 -11.65 25.80
N LEU A 385 -8.90 -11.08 24.94
CA LEU A 385 -9.31 -10.11 23.92
C LEU A 385 -10.26 -10.68 22.87
N HIS A 386 -10.21 -12.00 22.62
CA HIS A 386 -11.09 -12.67 21.68
C HIS A 386 -12.59 -12.46 21.97
N LYS A 387 -12.99 -12.39 23.25
CA LYS A 387 -14.40 -12.13 23.65
C LYS A 387 -14.83 -10.68 23.45
N VAL A 388 -13.88 -9.75 23.43
CA VAL A 388 -14.15 -8.31 23.31
C VAL A 388 -14.18 -7.89 21.84
N ILE A 389 -13.35 -8.52 21.01
CA ILE A 389 -13.09 -8.10 19.64
C ILE A 389 -13.96 -8.86 18.64
N PHE A 390 -14.18 -10.15 18.87
CA PHE A 390 -14.93 -11.00 17.94
C PHE A 390 -16.33 -11.26 18.47
N PRO A 391 -17.39 -11.01 17.67
CA PRO A 391 -18.76 -11.35 18.04
C PRO A 391 -18.95 -12.86 18.22
N GLU A 392 -18.32 -13.66 17.37
CA GLU A 392 -18.36 -15.12 17.38
C GLU A 392 -17.04 -15.65 17.95
N SER A 393 -17.06 -16.05 19.22
CA SER A 393 -15.86 -16.52 19.93
C SER A 393 -15.75 -18.05 20.02
N GLU A 394 -16.77 -18.79 19.56
CA GLU A 394 -16.84 -20.26 19.59
C GLU A 394 -15.61 -20.91 18.92
N LYS A 395 -15.15 -20.31 17.82
CA LYS A 395 -13.99 -20.78 17.06
C LYS A 395 -12.70 -20.82 17.89
N PHE A 396 -12.59 -19.94 18.88
CA PHE A 396 -11.43 -19.85 19.76
C PHE A 396 -11.48 -20.84 20.93
N GLU A 397 -12.62 -21.47 21.20
CA GLU A 397 -12.80 -22.35 22.37
C GLU A 397 -11.85 -23.55 22.36
N LYS A 398 -11.52 -24.07 21.17
CA LYS A 398 -10.56 -25.18 21.04
C LYS A 398 -9.14 -24.83 21.51
N PHE A 399 -8.83 -23.54 21.65
CA PHE A 399 -7.55 -23.03 22.15
C PHE A 399 -7.61 -22.58 23.62
N MET A 400 -8.76 -22.70 24.28
CA MET A 400 -8.88 -22.42 25.71
C MET A 400 -8.05 -23.42 26.53
N PRO A 401 -7.45 -22.99 27.66
CA PRO A 401 -6.74 -23.91 28.55
C PRO A 401 -7.66 -25.02 29.04
N LYS A 402 -7.21 -26.28 28.96
CA LYS A 402 -8.00 -27.46 29.36
C LYS A 402 -8.19 -27.58 30.88
N SER A 403 -7.36 -26.93 31.69
CA SER A 403 -7.44 -26.97 33.16
C SER A 403 -8.53 -26.04 33.71
N GLU A 404 -9.44 -26.56 34.54
CA GLU A 404 -10.48 -25.75 35.22
C GLU A 404 -9.89 -24.65 36.12
N LYS A 405 -8.73 -24.89 36.73
CA LYS A 405 -8.03 -23.86 37.53
C LYS A 405 -7.54 -22.72 36.65
N ALA A 406 -7.06 -23.02 35.44
CA ALA A 406 -6.63 -22.01 34.48
C ALA A 406 -7.83 -21.23 33.91
N LYS A 407 -8.97 -21.90 33.68
CA LYS A 407 -10.23 -21.24 33.29
C LYS A 407 -10.70 -20.25 34.36
N LYS A 408 -10.77 -20.68 35.63
CA LYS A 408 -11.13 -19.82 36.77
C LYS A 408 -10.15 -18.66 36.97
N PHE A 409 -8.85 -18.89 36.78
CA PHE A 409 -7.84 -17.84 36.87
C PHE A 409 -7.99 -16.78 35.76
N LEU A 410 -8.29 -17.21 34.53
CA LEU A 410 -8.57 -16.29 33.43
C LEU A 410 -9.87 -15.49 33.62
N GLU A 411 -10.90 -16.10 34.19
CA GLU A 411 -12.14 -15.38 34.56
C GLU A 411 -11.91 -14.32 35.64
N LEU A 412 -10.97 -14.57 36.57
CA LEU A 412 -10.60 -13.62 37.62
C LEU A 412 -9.75 -12.44 37.10
N LEU A 413 -8.94 -12.64 36.06
CA LEU A 413 -8.17 -11.58 35.40
C LEU A 413 -9.01 -10.67 34.49
N GLN A 414 -10.27 -11.06 34.22
CA GLN A 414 -11.21 -10.34 33.35
C GLN A 414 -12.19 -9.44 34.13
N ARG A 415 -12.11 -9.41 35.47
CA ARG A 415 -12.78 -8.42 36.34
C ARG A 415 -11.82 -7.28 36.64
#